data_AF-X1HLY2-F1
#
_entry.id   AF-X1HLY2-F1
#
_cell.length_a   1.000
_cell.length_b   1.000
_cell.length_c   1.000
_cell.angle_alpha   90.00
_cell.angle_beta   90.00
_cell.angle_gamma   90.00
#
_symmetry.space_group_name_H-M   'P 1'
#
loop_
_entity.id
_entity.type
_entity.pdbx_description
1 polymer ?
#
loop_
_entity_poly.entity_id
_entity_poly.type
_entity_poly.pdbx_seq_one_letter_code
_entity_poly.pdbx_strand_id
1 'polypeptide(L)'
;MLKGRVHKYGADVNTDAIIPARYLNISEPAELAKHCMEDIDQEFVGKVKPGDIIMATTNFGCGSSREHAPLAIKAAGISCVIAKSFARIFFRNAIN
;
A
#
# COMPACT_ATOMS: atom_id res chain seq x y z
N MET A 1 2.65 -20.96 1.11
CA MET A 1 1.31 -20.53 1.56
C MET A 1 1.49 -19.26 2.39
N LEU A 2 0.82 -18.15 2.05
CA LEU A 2 0.94 -16.88 2.79
C LEU A 2 0.07 -16.90 4.05
N LYS A 3 0.57 -16.33 5.16
CA LYS A 3 -0.14 -16.18 6.44
C LYS A 3 0.29 -14.86 7.09
N GLY A 4 -0.67 -14.10 7.61
CA GLY A 4 -0.43 -12.84 8.30
C GLY A 4 -1.73 -12.22 8.79
N ARG A 5 -1.63 -11.15 9.59
CA ARG A 5 -2.79 -10.37 10.00
C ARG A 5 -3.32 -9.58 8.81
N VAL A 6 -4.64 -9.48 8.71
CA VAL A 6 -5.30 -8.71 7.64
C VAL A 6 -5.59 -7.29 8.11
N HIS A 7 -5.13 -6.31 7.32
CA HIS A 7 -5.47 -4.89 7.42
C HIS A 7 -6.53 -4.58 6.37
N LYS A 8 -7.75 -4.20 6.80
CA LYS A 8 -8.92 -4.08 5.92
C LYS A 8 -9.25 -2.63 5.58
N TYR A 9 -9.50 -2.36 4.30
CA TYR A 9 -9.88 -1.05 3.78
C TYR A 9 -11.09 -1.13 2.84
N GLY A 10 -11.67 0.03 2.55
CA GLY A 10 -12.86 0.20 1.71
C GLY A 10 -12.59 0.14 0.20
N ALA A 11 -13.39 0.87 -0.57
CA ALA A 11 -13.19 1.05 -2.00
C ALA A 11 -12.29 2.27 -2.26
N ASP A 12 -11.74 2.37 -3.47
CA ASP A 12 -11.08 3.59 -3.97
C ASP A 12 -9.93 4.10 -3.08
N VAL A 13 -9.21 3.17 -2.44
CA VAL A 13 -7.94 3.46 -1.78
C VAL A 13 -6.94 3.89 -2.85
N ASN A 14 -6.78 5.19 -3.02
CA ASN A 14 -5.97 5.78 -4.08
C ASN A 14 -4.47 5.83 -3.69
N THR A 15 -3.62 6.18 -4.65
CA THR A 15 -2.17 6.22 -4.41
C THR A 15 -1.73 7.30 -3.43
N ASP A 16 -2.51 8.37 -3.22
CA ASP A 16 -2.29 9.35 -2.14
C ASP A 16 -2.54 8.76 -0.75
N ALA A 17 -3.60 7.96 -0.61
CA ALA A 17 -3.94 7.28 0.62
C ALA A 17 -2.92 6.21 0.99
N ILE A 18 -2.31 5.56 0.00
CA ILE A 18 -1.24 4.58 0.20
C ILE A 18 0.07 5.28 0.58
N ILE A 19 0.44 6.33 -0.15
CA ILE A 19 1.63 7.14 0.13
C ILE A 19 1.37 8.61 -0.26
N PRO A 20 1.35 9.52 0.73
CA PRO A 20 1.04 10.91 0.44
C PRO A 20 2.06 11.59 -0.48
N ALA A 21 1.60 12.53 -1.30
CA ALA A 21 2.43 13.20 -2.32
C ALA A 21 3.67 13.90 -1.74
N ARG A 22 3.61 14.31 -0.46
CA ARG A 22 4.71 14.95 0.27
C ARG A 22 5.96 14.07 0.47
N TYR A 23 5.86 12.76 0.22
CA TYR A 23 6.98 11.81 0.34
C TYR A 23 7.55 11.34 -1.01
N LEU A 24 7.07 11.90 -2.13
CA LEU A 24 7.52 11.46 -3.47
C LEU A 24 8.93 11.95 -3.85
N ASN A 25 9.57 12.72 -2.98
CA ASN A 25 10.99 13.07 -3.06
C ASN A 25 11.90 12.05 -2.33
N ILE A 26 11.33 11.05 -1.65
CA ILE A 26 12.07 10.01 -0.94
C ILE A 26 12.32 8.83 -1.88
N SER A 27 13.59 8.49 -2.08
CA SER A 27 13.99 7.31 -2.86
C SER A 27 14.18 6.05 -2.01
N GLU A 28 14.44 6.20 -0.71
CA GLU A 28 14.75 5.08 0.18
C GLU A 28 13.47 4.31 0.57
N PRO A 29 13.33 3.02 0.20
CA PRO A 29 12.12 2.25 0.48
C PRO A 29 11.79 2.15 1.97
N ALA A 30 12.81 2.02 2.82
CA ALA A 30 12.62 1.95 4.27
C ALA A 30 12.04 3.24 4.86
N GLU A 31 12.32 4.40 4.27
CA GLU A 31 11.71 5.66 4.68
C GLU A 31 10.27 5.78 4.17
N LEU A 32 9.98 5.34 2.94
CA LEU A 32 8.60 5.28 2.42
C LEU A 32 7.69 4.38 3.25
N ALA A 33 8.22 3.26 3.75
CA ALA A 33 7.49 2.33 4.60
C ALA A 33 6.93 2.98 5.87
N LYS A 34 7.63 3.98 6.43
CA LYS A 34 7.22 4.71 7.63
C LYS A 34 6.00 5.61 7.42
N HIS A 35 5.63 5.84 6.17
CA HIS A 35 4.51 6.70 5.76
C HIS A 35 3.43 5.93 4.99
N CYS A 36 3.52 4.60 4.96
CA CYS A 36 2.57 3.75 4.27
C CYS A 36 1.19 3.82 4.96
N MET A 37 0.13 4.09 4.19
CA MET A 37 -1.27 4.17 4.64
C MET A 37 -1.61 5.29 5.65
N GLU A 38 -0.67 6.18 5.99
CA GLU A 38 -0.78 7.02 7.19
C GLU A 38 -1.95 8.02 7.20
N ASP A 39 -2.38 8.50 6.02
CA ASP A 39 -3.49 9.47 5.90
C ASP A 39 -4.87 8.80 6.11
N ILE A 40 -4.95 7.46 6.02
CA ILE A 40 -6.20 6.71 6.21
C ILE A 40 -6.17 5.74 7.40
N ASP A 41 -4.99 5.36 7.88
CA ASP A 41 -4.78 4.55 9.08
C ASP A 41 -3.46 4.96 9.75
N GLN A 42 -3.54 5.91 10.67
CA GLN A 42 -2.41 6.44 11.43
C GLN A 42 -1.71 5.38 12.29
N GLU A 43 -2.40 4.28 12.61
CA GLU A 43 -1.84 3.20 13.43
C GLU A 43 -1.23 2.08 12.58
N PHE A 44 -1.37 2.12 11.25
CA PHE A 44 -0.90 1.07 10.35
C PHE A 44 0.57 0.71 10.58
N VAL A 45 1.45 1.72 10.58
CA VAL A 45 2.90 1.55 10.73
C VAL A 45 3.26 0.94 12.09
N GLY A 46 2.50 1.25 13.14
CA GLY A 46 2.68 0.65 14.48
C GLY A 46 2.14 -0.77 14.60
N LYS A 47 1.20 -1.18 13.73
CA LYS A 47 0.53 -2.48 13.77
C LYS A 47 1.10 -3.50 12.80
N VAL A 48 1.60 -3.05 11.64
CA VAL A 48 2.02 -3.90 10.54
C VAL A 48 3.24 -4.73 10.95
N LYS A 49 3.21 -6.01 10.57
CA LYS A 49 4.33 -6.94 10.74
C LYS A 49 4.69 -7.61 9.42
N PRO A 50 5.96 -8.01 9.24
CA PRO A 50 6.35 -8.79 8.06
C PRO A 50 5.45 -10.02 7.90
N GLY A 51 4.88 -10.18 6.70
CA GLY A 51 3.95 -11.27 6.39
C GLY A 51 2.47 -10.86 6.40
N ASP A 52 2.13 -9.71 6.97
CA ASP A 52 0.76 -9.20 6.99
C ASP A 52 0.19 -8.95 5.58
N ILE A 53 -1.13 -8.83 5.51
CA ILE A 53 -1.89 -8.78 4.25
C ILE A 53 -2.75 -7.52 4.26
N ILE A 54 -2.76 -6.78 3.15
CA ILE A 54 -3.76 -5.73 2.92
C ILE A 54 -4.96 -6.36 2.21
N MET A 55 -6.16 -6.07 2.69
CA MET A 55 -7.41 -6.43 2.03
C MET A 55 -8.24 -5.19 1.74
N ALA A 56 -8.68 -5.02 0.51
CA ALA A 56 -9.54 -3.91 0.10
C ALA A 56 -10.73 -4.42 -0.71
N THR A 57 -11.70 -3.54 -0.97
CA THR A 57 -12.83 -3.89 -1.82
C THR A 57 -12.48 -3.67 -3.30
N THR A 58 -12.99 -2.63 -3.95
CA THR A 58 -12.78 -2.38 -5.39
C THR A 58 -11.82 -1.21 -5.62
N ASN A 59 -11.18 -1.22 -6.80
CA ASN A 59 -10.37 -0.13 -7.34
C ASN A 59 -9.18 0.28 -6.45
N PHE A 60 -8.51 -0.70 -5.83
CA PHE A 60 -7.33 -0.44 -5.00
C PHE A 60 -6.16 0.12 -5.84
N GLY A 61 -5.50 1.14 -5.32
CA GLY A 61 -4.39 1.83 -5.98
C GLY A 61 -4.81 2.78 -7.11
N CYS A 62 -6.06 3.28 -7.09
CA CYS A 62 -6.53 4.23 -8.09
C CYS A 62 -5.85 5.60 -8.00
N GLY A 63 -6.09 6.47 -8.99
CA GLY A 63 -5.49 7.80 -9.06
C GLY A 63 -4.18 7.82 -9.84
N SER A 64 -3.24 8.65 -9.39
CA SER A 64 -2.02 8.96 -10.14
C SER A 64 -1.02 7.81 -10.21
N SER A 65 -0.22 7.79 -11.29
CA SER A 65 0.86 6.80 -11.48
C SER A 65 1.99 7.05 -10.50
N ARG A 66 1.98 6.33 -9.36
CA ARG A 66 3.01 6.43 -8.33
C ARG A 66 3.62 5.06 -8.04
N GLU A 67 4.86 4.85 -8.48
CA GLU A 67 5.63 3.64 -8.16
C GLU A 67 5.99 3.55 -6.67
N HIS A 68 6.05 4.69 -5.99
CA HIS A 68 6.21 4.77 -4.53
C HIS A 68 5.10 4.04 -3.77
N ALA A 69 3.88 3.94 -4.32
CA ALA A 69 2.75 3.31 -3.62
C ALA A 69 2.94 1.80 -3.40
N PRO A 70 3.15 0.97 -4.43
CA PRO A 70 3.48 -0.45 -4.22
C PRO A 70 4.83 -0.65 -3.50
N LEU A 71 5.80 0.25 -3.71
CA LEU A 71 7.09 0.18 -3.03
C LEU A 71 6.96 0.38 -1.51
N ALA A 72 6.16 1.36 -1.06
CA ALA A 72 5.89 1.61 0.36
C ALA A 72 5.21 0.40 1.01
N ILE A 73 4.23 -0.21 0.34
CA ILE A 73 3.54 -1.43 0.81
C ILE A 73 4.54 -2.59 0.95
N LYS A 74 5.37 -2.81 -0.06
CA LYS A 74 6.40 -3.88 -0.06
C LYS A 74 7.42 -3.66 1.05
N ALA A 75 7.90 -2.44 1.21
CA ALA A 75 8.89 -2.07 2.23
C ALA A 75 8.32 -2.10 3.66
N ALA A 76 7.01 -1.89 3.83
CA ALA A 76 6.30 -2.07 5.10
C ALA A 76 6.16 -3.56 5.52
N GLY A 77 6.57 -4.51 4.67
CA GLY A 77 6.58 -5.93 4.97
C GLY A 77 5.26 -6.66 4.65
N ILE A 78 4.36 -6.02 3.90
CA ILE A 78 3.13 -6.68 3.43
C ILE A 78 3.48 -7.77 2.42
N SER A 79 2.93 -8.97 2.63
CA SER A 79 3.19 -10.13 1.79
C SER A 79 2.36 -10.15 0.51
N CYS A 80 1.12 -9.67 0.58
CA CYS A 80 0.26 -9.48 -0.58
C CYS A 80 -0.86 -8.46 -0.32
N VAL A 81 -1.43 -7.98 -1.41
CA VAL A 81 -2.67 -7.19 -1.40
C VAL A 81 -3.77 -8.03 -2.05
N ILE A 82 -4.91 -8.13 -1.39
CA ILE A 82 -6.10 -8.83 -1.88
C ILE A 82 -7.22 -7.80 -2.07
N ALA A 83 -7.69 -7.62 -3.29
CA ALA A 83 -8.82 -6.75 -3.60
C ALA A 83 -9.74 -7.40 -4.63
N LYS A 84 -11.01 -6.99 -4.67
CA LYS A 84 -11.96 -7.37 -5.73
C LYS A 84 -11.53 -6.83 -7.09
N SER A 85 -10.92 -5.63 -7.11
CA SER A 85 -10.31 -5.06 -8.31
C SER A 85 -9.20 -4.09 -7.96
N PHE A 86 -8.26 -3.93 -8.90
CA PHE A 86 -7.12 -3.02 -8.80
C PHE A 86 -7.15 -2.01 -9.94
N ALA A 87 -6.67 -0.80 -9.69
CA ALA A 87 -6.39 0.14 -10.77
C ALA A 87 -5.24 -0.38 -11.64
N ARG A 88 -5.40 -0.26 -12.96
CA ARG A 88 -4.49 -0.90 -13.95
C ARG A 88 -3.01 -0.54 -13.75
N ILE A 89 -2.72 0.74 -13.50
CA ILE A 89 -1.34 1.21 -13.34
C ILE A 89 -0.73 0.68 -12.05
N PHE A 90 -1.45 0.78 -10.92
CA PHE A 90 -0.99 0.23 -9.66
C PHE A 90 -0.74 -1.28 -9.76
N PHE A 91 -1.66 -2.02 -10.37
CA PHE A 91 -1.50 -3.47 -10.55
C PHE A 91 -0.22 -3.80 -11.30
N ARG A 92 0.05 -3.13 -12.42
CA ARG A 92 1.30 -3.31 -13.17
C ARG A 92 2.52 -2.99 -12.30
N ASN A 93 2.52 -1.84 -11.63
CA ASN A 93 3.66 -1.40 -10.82
C ASN A 93 3.91 -2.31 -9.61
N ALA A 94 2.88 -2.99 -9.09
CA ALA A 94 3.00 -3.95 -8.00
C ALA A 94 3.61 -5.30 -8.43
N ILE A 95 3.58 -5.61 -9.73
CA ILE A 95 4.13 -6.84 -10.30
C ILE A 95 5.56 -6.66 -10.82
N ASN A 96 5.93 -5.44 -11.24
CA ASN A 96 7.30 -5.07 -11.64
C ASN A 96 8.31 -5.25 -10.50
#